data_AF-A0A3M2QZP2-F1
#
_entry.id   AF-A0A3M2QZP2-F1
#
_cell.length_a   1.000
_cell.length_b   1.000
_cell.length_c   1.000
_cell.angle_alpha   90.00
_cell.angle_beta   90.00
_cell.angle_gamma   90.00
#
_symmetry.space_group_name_H-M   'P 1'
#
loop_
_entity.id
_entity.type
_entity.pdbx_description
1 polymer ?
#
loop_
_entity_poly.entity_id
_entity_poly.type
_entity_poly.pdbx_seq_one_letter_code
_entity_poly.pdbx_strand_id
1 'polypeptide(L)'
;RSASLLSYQSIALSYVPRPDGIVLRKSPNVLIAERSYAAVPMINGVQVDEGTLFTLFQSNLTTTTNLKPFMRELPFQNIKDSILDNLIATYASGHPLWRHHLHPEPVGLPQYYVNFVHNLNPNKGVEGKYPNWPQWDQTAQLINFEADKSMLINDDSRSENYQVIANSHGEFNF
;
A
#
# COMPACT_ATOMS: atom_id res chain seq x y z
N ARG A 1 -11.99 -24.89 1.98
CA ARG A 1 -10.75 -24.76 1.19
C ARG A 1 -9.96 -23.61 1.81
N SER A 2 -8.73 -23.82 2.28
CA SER A 2 -7.93 -22.76 2.90
C SER A 2 -7.48 -21.76 1.83
N ALA A 3 -7.72 -20.46 2.02
CA ALA A 3 -7.16 -19.43 1.15
C ALA A 3 -5.67 -19.25 1.49
N SER A 4 -4.83 -19.18 0.46
CA SER A 4 -3.38 -18.95 0.57
C SER A 4 -3.00 -17.72 -0.25
N LEU A 5 -1.96 -17.01 0.16
CA LEU A 5 -1.49 -15.78 -0.50
C LEU A 5 -1.12 -16.00 -1.98
N LEU A 6 -0.57 -17.17 -2.30
CA LEU A 6 -0.17 -17.55 -3.67
C LEU A 6 -1.20 -18.53 -4.26
N SER A 7 -2.44 -18.08 -4.37
CA SER A 7 -3.56 -18.87 -4.90
C SER A 7 -4.59 -17.96 -5.59
N TYR A 8 -5.61 -18.57 -6.19
CA TYR A 8 -6.72 -17.84 -6.81
C TYR A 8 -7.35 -16.81 -5.84
N GLN A 9 -7.43 -17.14 -4.55
CA GLN A 9 -7.99 -16.26 -3.52
C GLN A 9 -7.18 -14.98 -3.28
N SER A 10 -5.94 -14.90 -3.77
CA SER A 10 -5.09 -13.71 -3.64
C SER A 10 -4.96 -13.26 -2.17
N ILE A 11 -5.07 -11.95 -1.94
CA ILE A 11 -5.08 -11.29 -0.64
C ILE A 11 -6.35 -11.53 0.20
N ALA A 12 -7.34 -12.30 -0.27
CA ALA A 12 -8.50 -12.71 0.53
C ALA A 12 -8.10 -13.86 1.50
N LEU A 13 -7.19 -13.53 2.41
CA LEU A 13 -6.53 -14.47 3.31
C LEU A 13 -7.51 -15.05 4.34
N SER A 14 -7.43 -16.35 4.59
CA SER A 14 -8.24 -17.01 5.62
C SER A 14 -7.84 -16.61 7.04
N TYR A 15 -6.59 -16.20 7.25
CA TYR A 15 -6.03 -15.86 8.55
C TYR A 15 -5.35 -14.50 8.48
N VAL A 16 -5.96 -13.52 9.13
CA VAL A 16 -5.44 -12.16 9.34
C VAL A 16 -5.83 -11.71 10.75
N PRO A 17 -5.10 -10.80 11.40
CA PRO A 17 -5.55 -10.20 12.65
C PRO A 17 -6.95 -9.59 12.49
N ARG A 18 -7.88 -9.96 13.37
CA ARG A 18 -9.25 -9.43 13.41
C ARG A 18 -9.52 -8.80 14.78
N PRO A 19 -10.38 -7.77 14.85
CA PRO A 19 -10.72 -7.18 16.14
C PRO A 19 -11.32 -8.21 17.10
N ASP A 20 -10.73 -8.34 18.28
CA ASP A 20 -11.12 -9.29 19.33
C ASP A 20 -11.58 -8.60 20.62
N GLY A 21 -11.50 -7.27 20.68
CA GLY A 21 -11.87 -6.48 21.86
C GLY A 21 -10.81 -6.42 22.96
N ILE A 22 -9.72 -7.18 22.85
CA ILE A 22 -8.66 -7.35 23.86
C ILE A 22 -7.31 -6.88 23.30
N VAL A 23 -6.74 -7.63 22.36
CA VAL A 23 -5.44 -7.35 21.71
C VAL A 23 -5.64 -6.33 20.60
N LEU A 24 -6.53 -6.63 19.65
CA LEU A 24 -6.97 -5.69 18.63
C LEU A 24 -8.38 -5.23 18.98
N ARG A 25 -8.48 -4.13 19.74
CA ARG A 25 -9.76 -3.73 20.37
C ARG A 25 -10.83 -3.30 19.37
N LYS A 26 -10.42 -2.69 18.27
CA LYS A 26 -11.28 -2.17 17.19
C LYS A 26 -10.57 -2.38 15.86
N SER A 27 -11.25 -2.11 14.75
CA SER A 27 -10.60 -2.11 13.43
C SER A 27 -9.45 -1.09 13.40
N PRO A 28 -8.35 -1.38 12.67
CA PRO A 28 -7.20 -0.47 12.59
C PRO A 28 -7.57 0.98 12.22
N ASN A 29 -8.51 1.17 11.30
CA ASN A 29 -8.97 2.49 10.88
C ASN A 29 -9.58 3.30 12.04
N VAL A 30 -10.36 2.65 12.90
CA VAL A 30 -10.95 3.30 14.08
C VAL A 30 -9.86 3.61 15.11
N LEU A 31 -8.90 2.70 15.33
CA LEU A 31 -7.80 2.93 16.26
C LEU A 31 -6.91 4.11 15.82
N ILE A 32 -6.66 4.24 14.52
CA ILE A 32 -5.91 5.38 13.95
C ILE A 32 -6.69 6.68 14.16
N ALA A 33 -7.99 6.70 13.82
CA ALA A 33 -8.84 7.89 13.98
C ALA A 33 -8.94 8.35 15.45
N GLU A 34 -8.98 7.40 16.39
CA GLU A 34 -9.03 7.67 17.84
C GLU A 34 -7.64 7.94 18.46
N ARG A 35 -6.56 7.90 17.66
CA ARG A 35 -5.17 7.97 18.14
C ARG A 35 -4.82 6.92 19.21
N SER A 36 -5.49 5.77 19.16
CA SER A 36 -5.30 4.65 20.08
C SER A 36 -4.18 3.73 19.62
N TYR A 37 -2.98 4.29 19.44
CA TYR A 37 -1.77 3.58 19.05
C TYR A 37 -0.54 4.26 19.67
N ALA A 38 0.58 3.54 19.73
CA ALA A 38 1.85 4.14 20.13
C ALA A 38 2.41 5.00 18.98
N ALA A 39 2.35 6.32 19.11
CA ALA A 39 2.87 7.26 18.12
C ALA A 39 4.40 7.39 18.24
N VAL A 40 5.12 6.45 17.63
CA VAL A 40 6.59 6.46 17.54
C VAL A 40 7.02 7.01 16.17
N PRO A 41 8.24 7.60 16.07
CA PRO A 41 8.83 7.86 14.76
C PRO A 41 8.84 6.59 13.92
N MET A 42 8.50 6.69 12.63
CA MET A 42 8.44 5.54 11.72
C MET A 42 8.92 5.90 10.33
N ILE A 43 9.39 4.89 9.60
CA ILE A 43 9.56 4.92 8.15
C ILE A 43 8.52 3.97 7.56
N ASN A 44 7.78 4.43 6.55
CA ASN A 44 6.80 3.64 5.82
C ASN A 44 7.07 3.78 4.31
N GLY A 45 6.94 2.68 3.56
CA GLY A 45 7.22 2.63 2.13
C GLY A 45 6.58 1.41 1.47
N VAL A 46 6.57 1.42 0.13
CA VAL A 46 5.97 0.36 -0.71
C VAL A 46 6.87 0.08 -1.90
N GLN A 47 6.81 -1.13 -2.46
CA GLN A 47 7.31 -1.38 -3.82
C GLN A 47 6.38 -0.72 -4.85
N VAL A 48 6.93 -0.36 -6.01
CA VAL A 48 6.16 0.30 -7.08
C VAL A 48 4.99 -0.58 -7.54
N ASP A 49 5.20 -1.90 -7.57
CA ASP A 49 4.31 -2.90 -8.17
C ASP A 49 3.96 -4.04 -7.18
N GLU A 50 3.57 -3.73 -5.94
CA GLU A 50 3.18 -4.71 -4.88
C GLU A 50 2.12 -5.73 -5.35
N GLY A 51 1.18 -5.29 -6.19
CA GLY A 51 0.05 -6.11 -6.63
C GLY A 51 0.42 -7.25 -7.59
N THR A 52 1.53 -7.13 -8.33
CA THR A 52 1.84 -8.02 -9.45
C THR A 52 1.98 -9.49 -9.03
N LEU A 53 2.60 -9.75 -7.88
CA LEU A 53 2.77 -11.11 -7.36
C LEU A 53 1.41 -11.78 -7.06
N PHE A 54 0.45 -11.01 -6.57
CA PHE A 54 -0.85 -11.52 -6.11
C PHE A 54 -1.86 -11.70 -7.24
N THR A 55 -1.56 -11.17 -8.44
CA THR A 55 -2.40 -11.29 -9.64
C THR A 55 -1.99 -12.46 -10.56
N LEU A 56 -0.89 -13.16 -10.27
CA LEU A 56 -0.37 -14.25 -11.13
C LEU A 56 -1.29 -15.48 -11.18
N PHE A 57 -2.19 -15.64 -10.20
CA PHE A 57 -2.98 -16.86 -10.01
C PHE A 57 -4.44 -16.71 -10.43
N GLN A 58 -4.79 -15.58 -11.07
CA GLN A 58 -6.13 -15.24 -11.52
C GLN A 58 -6.16 -15.03 -13.05
N SER A 59 -5.58 -15.96 -13.81
CA SER A 59 -5.39 -15.84 -15.26
C SER A 59 -6.69 -15.70 -16.08
N ASN A 60 -7.84 -16.02 -15.49
CA ASN A 60 -9.19 -15.85 -16.07
C ASN A 60 -9.80 -14.44 -15.85
N LEU A 61 -9.21 -13.60 -15.00
CA LEU A 61 -9.68 -12.24 -14.71
C LEU A 61 -9.09 -11.23 -15.71
N THR A 62 -9.54 -11.30 -16.96
CA THR A 62 -9.03 -10.45 -18.06
C THR A 62 -9.95 -9.29 -18.43
N THR A 63 -11.15 -9.20 -17.84
CA THR A 63 -12.14 -8.18 -18.15
C THR A 63 -12.82 -7.65 -16.89
N THR A 64 -13.35 -6.43 -16.97
CA THR A 64 -14.14 -5.82 -15.89
C THR A 64 -15.34 -6.67 -15.48
N THR A 65 -15.97 -7.36 -16.44
CA THR A 65 -17.12 -8.26 -16.22
C THR A 65 -16.78 -9.41 -15.27
N ASN A 66 -15.55 -9.92 -15.33
CA ASN A 66 -15.10 -11.01 -14.44
C ASN A 66 -14.48 -10.47 -13.14
N LEU A 67 -13.93 -9.25 -13.15
CA LEU A 67 -13.29 -8.63 -12.00
C LEU A 67 -14.28 -8.28 -10.89
N LYS A 68 -15.41 -7.66 -11.22
CA LYS A 68 -16.40 -7.23 -10.20
C LYS A 68 -16.94 -8.42 -9.39
N PRO A 69 -17.40 -9.53 -10.00
CA PRO A 69 -17.82 -10.72 -9.25
C PRO A 69 -16.72 -11.28 -8.36
N PHE A 70 -15.48 -11.37 -8.86
CA PHE A 70 -14.34 -11.83 -8.07
C PHE A 70 -14.12 -10.95 -6.81
N MET A 71 -14.09 -9.63 -6.98
CA MET A 71 -13.90 -8.68 -5.89
C MET A 71 -15.03 -8.75 -4.87
N ARG A 72 -16.28 -8.93 -5.33
CA ARG A 72 -17.46 -9.09 -4.50
C ARG A 72 -17.43 -10.40 -3.70
N GLU A 73 -17.03 -11.51 -4.31
CA GLU A 73 -17.13 -12.83 -3.66
C GLU A 73 -16.01 -13.08 -2.64
N LEU A 74 -14.83 -12.52 -2.87
CA LEU A 74 -13.63 -12.85 -2.09
C LEU A 74 -13.16 -11.69 -1.20
N PRO A 75 -12.46 -10.66 -1.70
CA PRO A 75 -11.87 -9.66 -0.81
C PRO A 75 -12.90 -8.68 -0.21
N PHE A 76 -14.04 -8.43 -0.87
CA PHE A 76 -14.95 -7.34 -0.50
C PHE A 76 -16.43 -7.78 -0.46
N GLN A 77 -16.74 -8.75 0.40
CA GLN A 77 -18.07 -9.35 0.51
C GLN A 77 -19.18 -8.37 0.87
N ASN A 78 -18.89 -7.39 1.71
CA ASN A 78 -19.90 -6.48 2.28
C ASN A 78 -19.82 -5.04 1.76
N ILE A 79 -18.97 -4.76 0.76
CA ILE A 79 -18.82 -3.40 0.23
C ILE A 79 -20.07 -2.98 -0.56
N LYS A 80 -20.41 -1.69 -0.62
CA LYS A 80 -21.51 -1.23 -1.49
C LYS A 80 -21.12 -1.34 -2.96
N ASP A 81 -22.06 -1.74 -3.82
CA ASP A 81 -21.83 -1.83 -5.28
C ASP A 81 -21.33 -0.51 -5.86
N SER A 82 -21.90 0.62 -5.42
CA SER A 82 -21.51 1.95 -5.90
C SER A 82 -20.05 2.28 -5.60
N ILE A 83 -19.52 1.82 -4.46
CA ILE A 83 -18.11 2.04 -4.09
C ILE A 83 -17.22 1.14 -4.97
N LEU A 84 -17.60 -0.13 -5.13
CA LEU A 84 -16.84 -1.08 -5.94
C LEU A 84 -16.81 -0.66 -7.42
N ASP A 85 -17.94 -0.21 -7.96
CA ASP A 85 -18.05 0.29 -9.34
C ASP A 85 -17.19 1.54 -9.55
N ASN A 86 -17.21 2.48 -8.60
CA ASN A 86 -16.39 3.68 -8.66
C ASN A 86 -14.90 3.32 -8.62
N LEU A 87 -14.50 2.42 -7.71
CA LEU A 87 -13.11 1.96 -7.62
C LEU A 87 -12.66 1.30 -8.93
N ILE A 88 -13.46 0.41 -9.50
CA ILE A 88 -13.10 -0.25 -10.77
C ILE A 88 -12.96 0.78 -11.90
N ALA A 89 -13.82 1.79 -11.93
CA ALA A 89 -13.79 2.83 -12.96
C ALA A 89 -12.49 3.66 -12.91
N THR A 90 -11.97 3.98 -11.72
CA THR A 90 -10.73 4.75 -11.55
C THR A 90 -9.46 4.00 -11.97
N TYR A 91 -9.51 2.67 -12.10
CA TYR A 91 -8.43 1.87 -12.70
C TYR A 91 -8.58 1.71 -14.22
N ALA A 92 -9.81 1.69 -14.73
CA ALA A 92 -10.09 1.58 -16.17
C ALA A 92 -9.74 2.85 -16.95
N SER A 93 -9.71 4.02 -16.28
CA SER A 93 -9.26 5.29 -16.86
C SER A 93 -7.74 5.43 -16.95
N GLY A 94 -6.98 4.51 -16.32
CA GLY A 94 -5.53 4.52 -16.29
C GLY A 94 -4.89 4.05 -17.60
N HIS A 95 -3.88 4.78 -18.08
CA HIS A 95 -3.05 4.36 -19.21
C HIS A 95 -2.31 3.04 -18.88
N PRO A 96 -2.17 2.10 -19.83
CA PRO A 96 -1.40 0.88 -19.60
C PRO A 96 0.06 1.22 -19.34
N LEU A 97 0.52 0.98 -18.12
CA LEU A 97 1.93 1.06 -17.74
C LEU A 97 2.49 -0.35 -17.70
N TRP A 98 3.34 -0.67 -18.67
CA TRP A 98 4.16 -1.88 -18.65
C TRP A 98 5.49 -1.54 -18.01
N ARG A 99 5.71 -2.00 -16.78
CA ARG A 99 7.00 -1.90 -16.09
C ARG A 99 7.32 -3.26 -15.49
N HIS A 100 8.55 -3.73 -15.72
CA HIS A 100 9.10 -4.87 -15.02
C HIS A 100 10.47 -4.45 -14.52
N HIS A 101 10.71 -4.51 -13.21
CA HIS A 101 11.99 -4.15 -12.61
C HIS A 101 12.45 -5.29 -11.70
N LEU A 102 13.53 -5.97 -12.10
CA LEU A 102 14.28 -6.87 -11.23
C LEU A 102 15.38 -6.02 -10.59
N HIS A 103 15.35 -5.88 -9.26
CA HIS A 103 16.14 -4.90 -8.51
C HIS A 103 17.61 -5.32 -8.32
N PRO A 104 18.58 -4.43 -8.63
CA PRO A 104 19.72 -4.21 -7.75
C PRO A 104 19.31 -3.42 -6.49
N GLU A 105 20.08 -3.56 -5.40
CA GLU A 105 19.83 -2.87 -4.14
C GLU A 105 19.77 -1.34 -4.31
N PRO A 106 18.74 -0.65 -3.78
CA PRO A 106 18.60 0.77 -4.02
C PRO A 106 19.67 1.60 -3.31
N VAL A 107 20.20 2.60 -4.01
CA VAL A 107 21.29 3.43 -3.52
C VAL A 107 20.86 4.25 -2.29
N GLY A 108 21.41 3.89 -1.13
CA GLY A 108 21.28 4.65 0.13
C GLY A 108 20.23 4.12 1.11
N LEU A 109 19.33 3.22 0.70
CA LEU A 109 18.26 2.69 1.57
C LEU A 109 18.81 2.02 2.86
N PRO A 110 19.83 1.15 2.81
CA PRO A 110 20.39 0.55 4.02
C PRO A 110 20.93 1.60 5.01
N GLN A 111 21.53 2.68 4.50
CA GLN A 111 22.10 3.74 5.34
C GLN A 111 21.00 4.54 6.05
N TYR A 112 19.90 4.86 5.36
CA TYR A 112 18.76 5.53 5.99
C TYR A 112 18.19 4.74 7.16
N TYR A 113 18.07 3.41 7.02
CA TYR A 113 17.61 2.55 8.10
C TYR A 113 18.59 2.50 9.27
N VAL A 114 19.89 2.34 9.01
CA VAL A 114 20.92 2.41 10.07
C VAL A 114 20.83 3.73 10.82
N ASN A 115 20.78 4.85 10.11
CA ASN A 115 20.69 6.18 10.72
C ASN A 115 19.41 6.35 11.55
N PHE A 116 18.28 5.85 11.03
CA PHE A 116 17.00 5.94 11.71
C PHE A 116 16.99 5.13 13.01
N VAL A 117 17.54 3.92 13.02
CA VAL A 117 17.66 3.09 14.23
C VAL A 117 18.50 3.81 15.30
N HIS A 118 19.58 4.48 14.91
CA HIS A 118 20.48 5.14 15.86
C HIS A 118 19.99 6.52 16.32
N ASN A 119 19.25 7.25 15.49
CA ASN A 119 19.01 8.68 15.71
C ASN A 119 17.52 9.07 15.66
N LEU A 120 16.62 8.13 15.35
CA LEU A 120 15.22 8.39 15.01
C LEU A 120 15.07 9.43 13.86
N ASN A 121 16.11 9.57 13.04
CA ASN A 121 16.20 10.49 11.92
C ASN A 121 17.06 9.86 10.82
N PRO A 122 16.51 9.59 9.62
CA PRO A 122 17.25 8.92 8.55
C PRO A 122 18.37 9.80 7.97
N ASN A 123 18.29 11.12 8.09
CA ASN A 123 19.20 12.08 7.44
C ASN A 123 20.52 12.32 8.19
N LYS A 124 20.65 11.84 9.43
CA LYS A 124 21.85 12.04 10.25
C LYS A 124 23.04 11.26 9.68
N GLY A 125 24.12 11.95 9.29
CA GLY A 125 25.36 11.29 8.82
C GLY A 125 25.37 10.91 7.34
N VAL A 126 24.42 11.43 6.55
CA VAL A 126 24.38 11.30 5.08
C VAL A 126 24.43 12.65 4.37
N GLU A 127 24.88 13.70 5.07
CA GLU A 127 24.92 15.06 4.56
C GLU A 127 25.73 15.13 3.26
N GLY A 128 25.08 15.52 2.16
CA GLY A 128 25.69 15.62 0.83
C GLY A 128 25.90 14.29 0.10
N LYS A 129 25.54 13.15 0.70
CA LYS A 129 25.69 11.81 0.08
C LYS A 129 24.42 11.34 -0.62
N TYR A 130 23.25 11.63 -0.04
CA TYR A 130 21.95 11.26 -0.57
C TYR A 130 20.96 12.44 -0.44
N PRO A 131 19.84 12.46 -1.20
CA PRO A 131 18.84 13.53 -1.06
C PRO A 131 18.27 13.57 0.36
N ASN A 132 18.15 14.75 0.97
CA ASN A 132 17.51 14.86 2.27
C ASN A 132 16.07 14.34 2.21
N TRP A 133 15.74 13.31 3.00
CA TRP A 133 14.40 12.72 3.10
C TRP A 133 13.54 13.58 4.04
N PRO A 134 12.59 14.37 3.51
CA PRO A 134 11.76 15.24 4.35
C PRO A 134 10.77 14.44 5.20
N GLN A 135 10.32 15.03 6.30
CA GLN A 135 9.17 14.47 7.04
C GLN A 135 7.90 14.63 6.19
N TRP A 136 7.15 13.55 6.02
CA TRP A 136 6.01 13.50 5.10
C TRP A 136 4.90 14.49 5.46
N ASP A 137 4.65 14.73 6.75
CA ASP A 137 3.64 15.67 7.24
C ASP A 137 3.96 17.15 6.93
N GLN A 138 5.21 17.45 6.54
CA GLN A 138 5.64 18.80 6.16
C GLN A 138 5.56 19.05 4.65
N THR A 139 5.82 18.03 3.83
CA THR A 139 6.00 18.22 2.38
C THR A 139 5.12 17.35 1.51
N ALA A 140 4.51 16.29 2.05
CA ALA A 140 3.85 15.22 1.29
C ALA A 140 4.73 14.66 0.15
N GLN A 141 6.04 14.63 0.36
CA GLN A 141 7.00 14.04 -0.58
C GLN A 141 7.48 12.69 -0.10
N LEU A 142 7.68 11.78 -1.05
CA LEU A 142 8.33 10.50 -0.87
C LEU A 142 9.75 10.56 -1.41
N ILE A 143 10.62 9.69 -0.90
CA ILE A 143 11.84 9.34 -1.60
C ILE A 143 11.55 8.14 -2.51
N ASN A 144 11.81 8.28 -3.79
CA ASN A 144 11.78 7.21 -4.77
C ASN A 144 13.18 6.62 -4.92
N PHE A 145 13.27 5.32 -4.69
CA PHE A 145 14.50 4.55 -4.75
C PHE A 145 14.57 3.80 -6.09
N GLU A 146 15.40 4.28 -7.01
CA GLU A 146 15.71 3.58 -8.26
C GLU A 146 17.00 2.76 -8.10
N ALA A 147 17.34 1.98 -9.14
CA ALA A 147 18.50 1.10 -9.14
C ALA A 147 19.83 1.82 -8.88
N ASP A 148 19.99 3.04 -9.41
CA ASP A 148 21.25 3.79 -9.39
C ASP A 148 21.14 5.18 -8.76
N LYS A 149 19.93 5.63 -8.44
CA LYS A 149 19.68 6.95 -7.84
C LYS A 149 18.50 6.94 -6.89
N SER A 150 18.51 7.91 -5.98
CA SER A 150 17.37 8.26 -5.15
C SER A 150 16.92 9.68 -5.49
N MET A 151 15.61 9.91 -5.52
CA MET A 151 15.05 11.24 -5.83
C MET A 151 13.76 11.50 -5.05
N LEU A 152 13.41 12.77 -4.85
CA LEU A 152 12.13 13.14 -4.23
C LEU A 152 11.03 13.18 -5.28
N ILE A 153 9.87 12.64 -4.94
CA ILE A 153 8.63 12.70 -5.73
C ILE A 153 7.48 13.13 -4.84
N ASN A 154 6.41 13.66 -5.43
CA ASN A 154 5.19 13.97 -4.69
C ASN A 154 4.39 12.68 -4.43
N ASP A 155 3.73 12.61 -3.29
CA ASP A 155 2.79 11.54 -2.93
C ASP A 155 1.38 11.82 -3.48
N ASP A 156 1.26 11.97 -4.80
CA ASP A 156 0.01 12.36 -5.49
C ASP A 156 -0.42 11.38 -6.59
N SER A 157 0.34 10.29 -6.76
CA SER A 157 0.08 9.27 -7.76
C SER A 157 -1.26 8.57 -7.50
N ARG A 158 -2.06 8.38 -8.55
CA ARG A 158 -3.38 7.70 -8.49
C ARG A 158 -4.35 8.36 -7.49
N SER A 159 -4.29 9.69 -7.36
CA SER A 159 -5.11 10.46 -6.41
C SER A 159 -6.62 10.17 -6.48
N GLU A 160 -7.20 9.99 -7.66
CA GLU A 160 -8.62 9.60 -7.80
C GLU A 160 -8.93 8.26 -7.14
N ASN A 161 -8.11 7.23 -7.40
CA ASN A 161 -8.23 5.91 -6.76
C ASN A 161 -8.09 6.03 -5.24
N TYR A 162 -7.10 6.79 -4.79
CA TYR A 162 -6.88 7.07 -3.37
C TYR A 162 -8.11 7.70 -2.71
N GLN A 163 -8.74 8.69 -3.35
CA GLN A 163 -9.92 9.37 -2.79
C GLN A 163 -11.11 8.42 -2.64
N VAL A 164 -11.33 7.49 -3.59
CA VAL A 164 -12.39 6.47 -3.44
C VAL A 164 -12.15 5.65 -2.19
N ILE A 165 -10.93 5.14 -1.98
CA ILE A 165 -10.58 4.31 -0.82
C ILE A 165 -10.63 5.13 0.47
N ALA A 166 -10.02 6.31 0.50
CA ALA A 166 -9.95 7.16 1.69
C ALA A 166 -11.35 7.56 2.19
N ASN A 167 -12.29 7.89 1.29
CA ASN A 167 -13.65 8.26 1.66
C ASN A 167 -14.53 7.06 2.07
N SER A 168 -14.11 5.84 1.75
CA SER A 168 -14.90 4.63 2.01
C SER A 168 -14.14 3.54 2.77
N HIS A 169 -13.02 3.88 3.42
CA HIS A 169 -12.11 2.94 4.07
C HIS A 169 -12.80 2.07 5.15
N GLY A 170 -13.89 2.55 5.76
CA GLY A 170 -14.71 1.80 6.71
C GLY A 170 -15.59 0.70 6.08
N GLU A 171 -15.71 0.67 4.75
CA GLU A 171 -16.48 -0.32 3.99
C GLU A 171 -15.58 -1.49 3.52
N PHE A 172 -14.26 -1.28 3.48
CA PHE A 172 -13.25 -2.30 3.18
C PHE A 172 -12.90 -3.13 4.42
N ASN A 173 -13.88 -3.85 4.97
CA ASN A 173 -13.68 -4.70 6.14
C ASN A 173 -13.21 -6.09 5.70
N PHE A 174 -11.96 -6.44 6.02
CA PHE A 174 -11.38 -7.77 5.82
C PHE A 174 -11.70 -8.72 6.96
#